data_AF-H5TXY5-F1
#
_entry.id   AF-H5TXY5-F1
#
_cell.length_a   1.000
_cell.length_b   1.000
_cell.length_c   1.000
_cell.angle_alpha   90.00
_cell.angle_beta   90.00
_cell.angle_gamma   90.00
#
_symmetry.space_group_name_H-M   'P 1'
#
loop_
_entity.id
_entity.type
_entity.pdbx_description
1 polymer ?
#
loop_
_entity_poly.entity_id
_entity_poly.type
_entity_poly.pdbx_seq_one_letter_code
_entity_poly.pdbx_strand_id
1 'polypeptide(L)'
;MAPSQSLEIDGHTIALTNLGKVLYPATGTRKVEVVDYYTRIADVMLPHLRGRLITRKRWPNGVESTPFFEKDLPSGVPDWIPRYDVAHSGRTITYAMADSPAVLVWLAQMAALELHTPQWIVPPPGVQADPQVSGPKGLGEIRANRLVLDLDPGPDVSLDECAQVALMMHEMLDGAGLASYPVTSGGKGIHVYARFDRPVAPDSARTVAREIASTLAAAHPKTITATMSKSERAGRVFIDWSQNSASKTTLAPYSMRGREQPWAAAPRRWDELAGPGLTQLHFGEVLERADDGDLLDGLDSPYTPDTDDATTTTSDSAASADDSANAIEDTGPRPVVDLSTYRAKRDASKTPEPFGDDEHRRRRAQSSDSEDDDADPDDTDDYDTAGTSGAASAEPIFVIQEHHARRLHYDFRLERDGVLVSWAVPKNLPTDPGQNRLAVHTEDHPLDYADFSGDIPGGEYGAGHVEIWDHGTYDTEKWRESEIIVRLHGERIQGRYALIKTGEKNWLAHLMSDEPRPILPDSLTHPRPMLATDEPVDRLDGRDWAFEG
;
A
#
# COMPACT_ATOMS: atom_id res chain seq x y z
N MET A 1 52.44 -9.61 -12.97
CA MET A 1 51.11 -8.95 -12.90
C MET A 1 50.60 -8.83 -14.32
N ALA A 2 49.36 -9.24 -14.60
CA ALA A 2 48.74 -8.85 -15.87
C ALA A 2 48.66 -7.32 -15.92
N PRO A 3 48.92 -6.68 -17.07
CA PRO A 3 48.86 -5.22 -17.16
C PRO A 3 47.45 -4.74 -16.80
N SER A 4 47.34 -3.72 -15.94
CA SER A 4 46.09 -3.02 -15.71
C SER A 4 45.65 -2.37 -17.02
N GLN A 5 44.44 -2.68 -17.46
CA GLN A 5 43.81 -1.98 -18.58
C GLN A 5 42.99 -0.82 -18.02
N SER A 6 42.89 0.28 -18.74
CA SER A 6 42.01 1.40 -18.40
C SER A 6 40.84 1.44 -19.36
N LEU A 7 39.63 1.70 -18.85
CA LEU A 7 38.43 1.93 -19.64
C LEU A 7 37.94 3.37 -19.38
N GLU A 8 37.73 4.14 -20.43
CA GLU A 8 37.10 5.46 -20.36
C GLU A 8 35.59 5.30 -20.56
N ILE A 9 34.80 5.78 -19.60
CA ILE A 9 33.34 5.76 -19.65
C ILE A 9 32.80 6.98 -18.90
N ASP A 10 31.85 7.70 -19.50
CA ASP A 10 31.31 8.97 -18.98
C ASP A 10 32.37 10.02 -18.59
N GLY A 11 33.53 10.03 -19.27
CA GLY A 11 34.65 10.92 -18.95
C GLY A 11 35.46 10.51 -17.72
N HIS A 12 35.27 9.29 -17.22
CA HIS A 12 36.02 8.71 -16.11
C HIS A 12 36.91 7.55 -16.57
N THR A 13 38.19 7.62 -16.17
CA THR A 13 39.15 6.52 -16.33
C THR A 13 38.96 5.48 -15.22
N ILE A 14 38.60 4.26 -15.58
CA ILE A 14 38.45 3.13 -14.65
C ILE A 14 39.59 2.12 -14.87
N ALA A 15 40.37 1.87 -13.81
CA ALA A 15 41.40 0.84 -13.83
C ALA A 15 40.79 -0.57 -13.68
N LEU A 16 40.85 -1.34 -14.75
CA LEU A 16 40.41 -2.73 -14.82
C LEU A 16 41.58 -3.68 -14.53
N THR A 17 41.35 -4.63 -13.62
CA THR A 17 42.37 -5.58 -13.18
C THR A 17 41.81 -6.99 -13.12
N ASN A 18 42.67 -7.98 -13.36
CA ASN A 18 42.32 -9.40 -13.31
C ASN A 18 41.15 -9.77 -14.23
N LEU A 19 41.06 -9.14 -15.41
CA LEU A 19 39.96 -9.35 -16.37
C LEU A 19 39.81 -10.80 -16.84
N GLY A 20 40.92 -11.54 -16.92
CA GLY A 20 40.92 -12.97 -17.24
C GLY A 20 40.51 -13.90 -16.08
N LYS A 21 40.24 -13.37 -14.89
CA LYS A 21 39.85 -14.16 -13.72
C LYS A 21 38.48 -14.78 -13.94
N VAL A 22 38.37 -16.10 -13.79
CA VAL A 22 37.09 -16.81 -13.81
C VAL A 22 36.33 -16.49 -12.52
N LEU A 23 35.11 -15.98 -12.65
CA LEU A 23 34.21 -15.71 -11.53
C LEU A 23 33.11 -16.78 -11.42
N TYR A 24 32.74 -17.45 -12.52
CA TYR A 24 31.82 -18.59 -12.53
C TYR A 24 32.52 -19.82 -13.11
N PRO A 25 33.07 -20.72 -12.26
CA PRO A 25 33.82 -21.88 -12.73
C PRO A 25 33.00 -22.84 -13.61
N ALA A 26 31.71 -23.04 -13.30
CA ALA A 26 30.84 -23.97 -14.03
C ALA A 26 30.67 -23.61 -15.52
N THR A 27 30.71 -22.33 -15.86
CA THR A 27 30.59 -21.84 -17.25
C THR A 27 31.88 -21.26 -17.81
N GLY A 28 32.90 -21.10 -16.96
CA GLY A 28 34.14 -20.39 -17.31
C GLY A 28 33.98 -18.87 -17.42
N THR A 29 32.84 -18.28 -17.02
CA THR A 29 32.57 -16.84 -17.16
C THR A 29 33.61 -16.03 -16.39
N ARG A 30 34.27 -15.11 -17.09
CA ARG A 30 35.36 -14.29 -16.61
C ARG A 30 34.90 -12.92 -16.16
N LYS A 31 35.75 -12.25 -15.38
CA LYS A 31 35.51 -10.88 -14.91
C LYS A 31 35.29 -9.89 -16.06
N VAL A 32 35.96 -10.06 -17.19
CA VAL A 32 35.73 -9.22 -18.38
C VAL A 32 34.30 -9.32 -18.90
N GLU A 33 33.68 -10.49 -18.84
CA GLU A 33 32.29 -10.70 -19.30
C GLU A 33 31.29 -10.09 -18.30
N VAL A 34 31.60 -10.12 -17.01
CA VAL A 34 30.81 -9.40 -15.98
C VAL A 34 30.89 -7.89 -16.19
N VAL A 35 32.06 -7.36 -16.51
CA VAL A 35 32.23 -5.93 -16.84
C VAL A 35 31.48 -5.57 -18.13
N ASP A 36 31.57 -6.40 -19.16
CA ASP A 36 30.82 -6.22 -20.42
C ASP A 36 29.31 -6.21 -20.19
N TYR A 37 28.78 -7.17 -19.40
CA TYR A 37 27.37 -7.21 -19.04
C TYR A 37 26.89 -5.91 -18.41
N TYR A 38 27.56 -5.45 -17.34
CA TYR A 38 27.17 -4.22 -16.65
C TYR A 38 27.38 -2.96 -17.49
N THR A 39 28.26 -3.00 -18.48
CA THR A 39 28.43 -1.91 -19.46
C THR A 39 27.23 -1.85 -20.40
N ARG A 40 26.80 -3.00 -20.95
CA ARG A 40 25.75 -3.08 -21.96
C ARG A 40 24.34 -2.98 -21.40
N ILE A 41 24.11 -3.47 -20.19
CA ILE A 41 22.78 -3.43 -19.54
C ILE A 41 22.48 -2.07 -18.89
N ALA A 42 23.44 -1.15 -18.86
CA ALA A 42 23.37 0.08 -18.08
C ALA A 42 22.11 0.91 -18.39
N ASP A 43 21.75 1.05 -19.67
CA ASP A 43 20.64 1.91 -20.10
C ASP A 43 19.29 1.46 -19.52
N VAL A 44 19.03 0.15 -19.45
CA VAL A 44 17.80 -0.41 -18.86
C VAL A 44 17.92 -0.66 -17.36
N MET A 45 19.13 -0.84 -16.82
CA MET A 45 19.33 -1.09 -15.38
C MET A 45 19.30 0.19 -14.54
N LEU A 46 19.92 1.26 -15.02
CA LEU A 46 20.10 2.51 -14.26
C LEU A 46 18.78 3.19 -13.83
N PRO A 47 17.70 3.21 -14.62
CA PRO A 47 16.40 3.73 -14.17
C PRO A 47 15.94 3.11 -12.84
N HIS A 48 16.24 1.84 -12.59
CA HIS A 48 15.82 1.12 -11.39
C HIS A 48 16.79 1.21 -10.21
N LEU A 49 17.98 1.79 -10.42
CA LEU A 49 19.00 2.02 -9.39
C LEU A 49 19.13 3.48 -8.97
N ARG A 50 18.76 4.42 -9.85
CA ARG A 50 18.91 5.86 -9.61
C ARG A 50 18.20 6.27 -8.31
N GLY A 51 18.87 7.07 -7.49
CA GLY A 51 18.34 7.50 -6.20
C GLY A 51 18.38 6.43 -5.11
N ARG A 52 18.83 5.18 -5.39
CA ARG A 52 18.83 4.09 -4.41
C ARG A 52 20.23 3.77 -3.93
N LEU A 53 20.38 3.63 -2.62
CA LEU A 53 21.65 3.21 -2.02
C LEU A 53 21.93 1.74 -2.31
N ILE A 54 23.18 1.44 -2.70
CA ILE A 54 23.59 0.12 -3.13
C ILE A 54 24.30 -0.62 -1.99
N THR A 55 23.70 -1.73 -1.56
CA THR A 55 24.41 -2.78 -0.82
C THR A 55 25.00 -3.76 -1.82
N ARG A 56 26.33 -3.93 -1.81
CA ARG A 56 27.01 -4.85 -2.73
C ARG A 56 27.20 -6.19 -2.06
N LYS A 57 27.01 -7.28 -2.80
CA LYS A 57 27.54 -8.58 -2.40
C LYS A 57 28.60 -9.01 -3.39
N ARG A 58 29.79 -9.28 -2.86
CA ARG A 58 31.01 -9.39 -3.66
C ARG A 58 31.58 -10.79 -3.62
N TRP A 59 32.08 -11.24 -4.76
CA TRP A 59 32.85 -12.49 -4.93
C TRP A 59 34.19 -12.21 -5.60
N PRO A 60 35.16 -11.59 -4.89
CA PRO A 60 36.44 -11.26 -5.50
C PRO A 60 37.18 -12.47 -6.07
N ASN A 61 36.90 -13.67 -5.55
CA ASN A 61 37.51 -14.95 -5.96
C ASN A 61 36.54 -15.89 -6.69
N GLY A 62 35.39 -15.39 -7.17
CA GLY A 62 34.38 -16.18 -7.87
C GLY A 62 33.38 -16.87 -6.95
N VAL A 63 32.30 -17.39 -7.54
CA VAL A 63 31.07 -17.82 -6.85
C VAL A 63 31.22 -19.02 -5.91
N GLU A 64 32.27 -19.83 -6.09
CA GLU A 64 32.61 -20.95 -5.20
C GLU A 64 33.34 -20.49 -3.92
N SER A 65 33.81 -19.23 -3.88
CA SER A 65 34.43 -18.65 -2.70
C SER A 65 33.40 -17.98 -1.78
N THR A 66 33.77 -17.78 -0.51
CA THR A 66 32.91 -17.10 0.47
C THR A 66 32.63 -15.66 0.04
N PRO A 67 31.35 -15.26 -0.17
CA PRO A 67 31.01 -13.87 -0.41
C PRO A 67 30.99 -13.04 0.85
N PHE A 68 30.98 -11.73 0.68
CA PHE A 68 30.63 -10.79 1.75
C PHE A 68 29.70 -9.69 1.25
N PHE A 69 28.82 -9.24 2.14
CA PHE A 69 28.02 -8.05 1.95
C PHE A 69 28.82 -6.83 2.38
N GLU A 70 28.75 -5.78 1.58
CA GLU A 70 29.48 -4.54 1.79
C GLU A 70 28.53 -3.37 1.56
N LYS A 71 28.24 -2.65 2.65
CA LYS A 71 27.42 -1.44 2.66
C LYS A 71 28.30 -0.20 2.64
N ASP A 72 29.33 -0.23 3.48
CA ASP A 72 30.29 0.86 3.65
C ASP A 72 31.27 0.90 2.46
N LEU A 73 31.54 2.08 1.92
CA LEU A 73 32.53 2.25 0.87
C LEU A 73 33.94 2.06 1.46
N PRO A 74 34.82 1.29 0.81
CA PRO A 74 36.20 1.14 1.28
C PRO A 74 36.98 2.46 1.12
N SER A 75 38.14 2.54 1.75
CA SER A 75 39.07 3.64 1.50
C SER A 75 39.61 3.60 0.06
N GLY A 76 39.88 4.77 -0.52
CA GLY A 76 40.45 4.88 -1.88
C GLY A 76 39.44 4.68 -3.02
N VAL A 77 38.14 4.75 -2.76
CA VAL A 77 37.11 4.84 -3.81
C VAL A 77 37.30 6.14 -4.60
N PRO A 78 37.20 6.14 -5.95
CA PRO A 78 37.36 7.34 -6.77
C PRO A 78 36.37 8.45 -6.41
N ASP A 79 36.81 9.72 -6.39
CA ASP A 79 36.01 10.85 -5.91
C ASP A 79 34.69 11.06 -6.66
N TRP A 80 34.64 10.67 -7.94
CA TRP A 80 33.45 10.77 -8.78
C TRP A 80 32.35 9.73 -8.46
N ILE A 81 32.61 8.71 -7.64
CA ILE A 81 31.57 7.78 -7.19
C ILE A 81 30.60 8.53 -6.26
N PRO A 82 29.29 8.58 -6.54
CA PRO A 82 28.32 9.20 -5.63
C PRO A 82 28.30 8.50 -4.26
N ARG A 83 28.29 9.30 -3.19
CA ARG A 83 28.36 8.80 -1.80
C ARG A 83 27.30 9.42 -0.91
N TYR A 84 26.74 8.62 -0.03
CA TYR A 84 25.71 9.04 0.92
C TYR A 84 25.98 8.48 2.30
N ASP A 85 26.08 9.36 3.28
CA ASP A 85 26.29 9.02 4.68
C ASP A 85 24.94 8.73 5.35
N VAL A 86 24.85 7.56 5.97
CA VAL A 86 23.64 7.12 6.68
C VAL A 86 23.99 6.76 8.10
N ALA A 87 23.32 7.39 9.06
CA ALA A 87 23.53 7.10 10.47
C ALA A 87 22.80 5.81 10.87
N HIS A 88 23.58 4.83 11.31
CA HIS A 88 23.10 3.60 11.95
C HIS A 88 23.37 3.65 13.47
N SER A 89 22.80 2.71 14.23
CA SER A 89 22.77 2.70 15.70
C SER A 89 24.12 2.76 16.43
N GLY A 90 25.25 2.71 15.73
CA GLY A 90 26.59 2.87 16.32
C GLY A 90 27.67 3.39 15.39
N ARG A 91 27.34 3.72 14.13
CA ARG A 91 28.28 4.34 13.17
C ARG A 91 27.54 4.93 11.98
N THR A 92 28.17 5.90 11.33
CA THR A 92 27.81 6.31 9.97
C THR A 92 28.35 5.28 8.99
N ILE A 93 27.54 4.89 8.00
CA ILE A 93 27.94 4.04 6.89
C ILE A 93 27.84 4.88 5.62
N THR A 94 28.90 4.90 4.81
CA THR A 94 28.91 5.62 3.54
C THR A 94 28.56 4.66 2.41
N TYR A 95 27.41 4.85 1.77
CA TYR A 95 26.92 4.01 0.68
C TYR A 95 27.33 4.58 -0.68
N ALA A 96 27.47 3.71 -1.68
CA ALA A 96 27.48 4.11 -3.09
C ALA A 96 26.04 4.20 -3.63
N MET A 97 25.87 5.01 -4.67
CA MET A 97 24.69 5.02 -5.53
C MET A 97 25.15 4.85 -6.97
N ALA A 98 24.42 4.05 -7.76
CA ALA A 98 24.70 3.86 -9.18
C ALA A 98 23.74 4.71 -9.99
N ASP A 99 24.25 5.82 -10.53
CA ASP A 99 23.50 6.79 -11.33
C ASP A 99 24.02 6.94 -12.78
N SER A 100 25.12 6.24 -13.10
CA SER A 100 25.83 6.32 -14.38
C SER A 100 26.44 4.96 -14.78
N PRO A 101 26.62 4.72 -16.10
CA PRO A 101 27.35 3.54 -16.59
C PRO A 101 28.75 3.38 -15.97
N ALA A 102 29.47 4.49 -15.76
CA ALA A 102 30.78 4.47 -15.11
C ALA A 102 30.75 3.82 -13.71
N VAL A 103 29.74 4.15 -12.89
CA VAL A 103 29.61 3.56 -11.55
C VAL A 103 29.31 2.07 -11.62
N LEU A 104 28.47 1.62 -12.57
CA LEU A 104 28.17 0.20 -12.77
C LEU A 104 29.42 -0.60 -13.17
N VAL A 105 30.21 -0.07 -14.10
CA VAL A 105 31.49 -0.67 -14.50
C VAL A 105 32.46 -0.76 -13.33
N TRP A 106 32.53 0.29 -12.50
CA TRP A 106 33.35 0.27 -11.29
C TRP A 106 32.87 -0.81 -10.28
N LEU A 107 31.56 -0.95 -10.08
CA LEU A 107 30.98 -2.01 -9.23
C LEU A 107 31.33 -3.42 -9.77
N ALA A 108 31.24 -3.62 -11.08
CA ALA A 108 31.62 -4.86 -11.75
C ALA A 108 33.12 -5.17 -11.59
N GLN A 109 33.98 -4.16 -11.74
CA GLN A 109 35.41 -4.24 -11.47
C GLN A 109 35.72 -4.60 -10.01
N MET A 110 34.86 -4.23 -9.06
CA MET A 110 34.95 -4.62 -7.65
C MET A 110 34.45 -6.05 -7.37
N ALA A 111 34.03 -6.79 -8.42
CA ALA A 111 33.39 -8.10 -8.36
C ALA A 111 32.11 -8.09 -7.50
N ALA A 112 31.38 -6.98 -7.50
CA ALA A 112 30.03 -6.89 -6.94
C ALA A 112 29.04 -7.54 -7.92
N LEU A 113 28.88 -8.86 -7.81
CA LEU A 113 27.99 -9.60 -8.70
C LEU A 113 26.53 -9.26 -8.42
N GLU A 114 26.15 -9.12 -7.15
CA GLU A 114 24.78 -8.76 -6.75
C GLU A 114 24.73 -7.33 -6.20
N LEU A 115 23.82 -6.54 -6.74
CA LEU A 115 23.49 -5.17 -6.33
C LEU A 115 22.11 -5.19 -5.67
N HIS A 116 22.06 -4.83 -4.38
CA HIS A 116 20.83 -4.83 -3.60
C HIS A 116 20.42 -3.39 -3.27
N THR A 117 19.14 -3.06 -3.50
CA THR A 117 18.57 -1.73 -3.29
C THR A 117 17.35 -1.77 -2.36
N PRO A 118 17.09 -0.69 -1.60
CA PRO A 118 15.82 -0.50 -0.94
C PRO A 118 14.71 -0.12 -1.94
N GLN A 119 13.44 -0.19 -1.50
CA GLN A 119 12.30 0.26 -2.31
C GLN A 119 12.04 1.77 -2.23
N TRP A 120 12.75 2.48 -1.35
CA TRP A 120 12.77 3.94 -1.26
C TRP A 120 13.95 4.57 -2.01
N ILE A 121 13.84 5.87 -2.30
CA ILE A 121 14.90 6.69 -2.89
C ILE A 121 15.39 7.75 -1.90
N VAL A 122 16.67 8.12 -2.00
CA VAL A 122 17.26 9.24 -1.28
C VAL A 122 16.53 10.52 -1.75
N PRO A 123 16.01 11.35 -0.83
CA PRO A 123 15.38 12.59 -1.22
C PRO A 123 16.40 13.56 -1.83
N PRO A 124 15.95 14.49 -2.70
CA PRO A 124 16.79 15.57 -3.20
C PRO A 124 17.38 16.40 -2.04
N PRO A 125 18.57 17.01 -2.24
CA PRO A 125 19.14 17.93 -1.25
C PRO A 125 18.16 19.06 -0.88
N GLY A 126 18.01 19.33 0.41
CA GLY A 126 17.18 20.44 0.93
C GLY A 126 15.77 20.09 1.39
N VAL A 127 15.31 18.84 1.19
CA VAL A 127 14.03 18.36 1.74
C VAL A 127 14.22 17.99 3.22
N GLN A 128 13.54 18.70 4.12
CA GLN A 128 13.64 18.48 5.57
C GLN A 128 12.85 17.23 6.00
N ALA A 129 13.31 16.56 7.06
CA ALA A 129 12.67 15.36 7.58
C ALA A 129 11.39 15.70 8.37
N ASP A 130 10.28 14.99 8.10
CA ASP A 130 9.19 14.87 9.05
C ASP A 130 9.61 13.96 10.23
N PRO A 131 9.61 14.48 11.48
CA PRO A 131 9.99 13.71 12.66
C PRO A 131 9.09 12.50 12.97
N GLN A 132 7.92 12.37 12.34
CA GLN A 132 7.01 11.23 12.53
C GLN A 132 7.26 10.04 11.58
N VAL A 133 8.12 10.19 10.56
CA VAL A 133 8.42 9.12 9.58
C VAL A 133 9.65 8.32 10.00
N SER A 134 9.48 7.02 10.17
CA SER A 134 10.54 6.04 10.39
C SER A 134 11.41 5.86 9.13
N GLY A 135 12.71 6.16 9.25
CA GLY A 135 13.69 5.99 8.17
C GLY A 135 15.13 5.97 8.69
N PRO A 136 16.14 5.68 7.83
CA PRO A 136 17.53 5.77 8.20
C PRO A 136 17.87 7.20 8.64
N LYS A 137 18.42 7.36 9.84
CA LYS A 137 18.75 8.67 10.39
C LYS A 137 19.77 9.37 9.50
N GLY A 138 19.56 10.66 9.24
CA GLY A 138 20.47 11.51 8.45
C GLY A 138 20.12 11.68 6.97
N LEU A 139 19.09 10.99 6.45
CA LEU A 139 18.70 11.06 5.03
C LEU A 139 17.44 11.89 4.71
N GLY A 140 16.81 12.56 5.68
CA GLY A 140 15.54 13.26 5.41
C GLY A 140 14.33 12.33 5.33
N GLU A 141 13.21 12.84 4.82
CA GLU A 141 11.99 12.08 4.59
C GLU A 141 12.15 11.14 3.38
N ILE A 142 12.40 9.85 3.64
CA ILE A 142 12.46 8.85 2.57
C ILE A 142 11.05 8.39 2.17
N ARG A 143 10.87 8.18 0.86
CA ARG A 143 9.62 7.69 0.28
C ARG A 143 9.87 6.51 -0.65
N ALA A 144 9.02 5.50 -0.54
CA ALA A 144 8.96 4.34 -1.41
C ALA A 144 8.06 4.64 -2.62
N ASN A 145 8.64 4.62 -3.81
CA ASN A 145 7.94 4.78 -5.08
C ASN A 145 7.54 3.43 -5.69
N ARG A 146 7.96 2.32 -5.10
CA ARG A 146 7.58 0.97 -5.50
C ARG A 146 7.42 0.05 -4.29
N LEU A 147 6.67 -1.02 -4.47
CA LEU A 147 6.63 -2.18 -3.57
C LEU A 147 7.30 -3.38 -4.25
N VAL A 148 7.73 -4.34 -3.45
CA VAL A 148 8.19 -5.66 -3.92
C VAL A 148 7.55 -6.78 -3.11
N LEU A 149 7.04 -7.80 -3.80
CA LEU A 149 6.64 -9.07 -3.23
C LEU A 149 7.65 -10.12 -3.70
N ASP A 150 8.41 -10.70 -2.77
CA ASP A 150 9.45 -11.69 -3.08
C ASP A 150 8.89 -13.10 -2.86
N LEU A 151 8.65 -13.83 -3.96
CA LEU A 151 8.03 -15.14 -3.96
C LEU A 151 9.13 -16.21 -3.98
N ASP A 152 9.26 -16.90 -2.86
CA ASP A 152 10.20 -17.99 -2.65
C ASP A 152 9.49 -19.35 -2.74
N PRO A 153 9.71 -20.16 -3.78
CA PRO A 153 9.17 -21.52 -3.81
C PRO A 153 9.82 -22.35 -2.70
N GLY A 154 8.98 -23.02 -1.91
CA GLY A 154 9.40 -24.00 -0.93
C GLY A 154 10.04 -25.24 -1.55
N PRO A 155 10.52 -26.18 -0.72
CA PRO A 155 10.93 -27.49 -1.19
C PRO A 155 9.84 -28.12 -2.07
N ASP A 156 10.27 -28.69 -3.19
CA ASP A 156 9.45 -29.39 -4.18
C ASP A 156 8.44 -28.53 -4.96
N VAL A 157 8.45 -27.21 -4.77
CA VAL A 157 7.66 -26.27 -5.58
C VAL A 157 8.48 -25.80 -6.77
N SER A 158 7.94 -25.95 -7.96
CA SER A 158 8.55 -25.53 -9.23
C SER A 158 8.48 -24.01 -9.43
N LEU A 159 9.28 -23.50 -10.38
CA LEU A 159 9.21 -22.10 -10.77
C LEU A 159 7.88 -21.77 -11.47
N ASP A 160 7.29 -22.73 -12.20
CA ASP A 160 5.97 -22.58 -12.82
C ASP A 160 4.87 -22.42 -11.76
N GLU A 161 4.89 -23.22 -10.69
CA GLU A 161 3.96 -23.05 -9.56
C GLU A 161 4.15 -21.70 -8.85
N CYS A 162 5.40 -21.23 -8.74
CA CYS A 162 5.69 -19.88 -8.25
C CYS A 162 5.11 -18.80 -9.17
N ALA A 163 5.17 -19.00 -10.49
CA ALA A 163 4.60 -18.09 -11.49
C ALA A 163 3.07 -18.02 -11.39
N GLN A 164 2.38 -19.13 -11.09
CA GLN A 164 0.93 -19.11 -10.85
C GLN A 164 0.55 -18.21 -9.67
N VAL A 165 1.35 -18.22 -8.59
CA VAL A 165 1.16 -17.30 -7.46
C VAL A 165 1.45 -15.85 -7.86
N ALA A 166 2.47 -15.61 -8.68
CA ALA A 166 2.75 -14.28 -9.22
C ALA A 166 1.60 -13.74 -10.09
N LEU A 167 0.92 -14.59 -10.86
CA LEU A 167 -0.24 -14.22 -11.67
C LEU A 167 -1.45 -13.85 -10.78
N MET A 168 -1.70 -14.60 -9.70
CA MET A 168 -2.74 -14.22 -8.71
C MET A 168 -2.45 -12.85 -8.08
N MET A 169 -1.17 -12.57 -7.77
CA MET A 169 -0.76 -11.24 -7.31
C MET A 169 -0.98 -10.15 -8.36
N HIS A 170 -0.66 -10.44 -9.62
CA HIS A 170 -0.88 -9.51 -10.73
C HIS A 170 -2.35 -9.12 -10.84
N GLU A 171 -3.27 -10.09 -10.83
CA GLU A 171 -4.72 -9.84 -10.86
C GLU A 171 -5.18 -8.98 -9.68
N MET A 172 -4.68 -9.25 -8.47
CA MET A 172 -5.01 -8.46 -7.29
C MET A 172 -4.49 -7.02 -7.38
N LEU A 173 -3.26 -6.82 -7.86
CA LEU A 173 -2.64 -5.51 -8.04
C LEU A 173 -3.32 -4.71 -9.16
N ASP A 174 -3.63 -5.35 -10.29
CA ASP A 174 -4.36 -4.75 -11.41
C ASP A 174 -5.77 -4.32 -10.99
N GLY A 175 -6.49 -5.17 -10.24
CA GLY A 175 -7.78 -4.81 -9.66
C GLY A 175 -7.72 -3.62 -8.68
N ALA A 176 -6.54 -3.34 -8.11
CA ALA A 176 -6.28 -2.17 -7.27
C ALA A 176 -5.73 -0.95 -8.05
N GLY A 177 -5.57 -1.07 -9.37
CA GLY A 177 -5.01 -0.01 -10.22
C GLY A 177 -3.50 0.16 -10.10
N LEU A 178 -2.78 -0.82 -9.56
CA LEU A 178 -1.32 -0.79 -9.40
C LEU A 178 -0.64 -1.55 -10.54
N ALA A 179 0.03 -0.81 -11.42
CA ALA A 179 0.87 -1.41 -12.45
C ALA A 179 1.95 -2.30 -11.81
N SER A 180 2.04 -3.55 -12.26
CA SER A 180 2.93 -4.56 -11.69
C SER A 180 3.77 -5.28 -12.74
N TYR A 181 4.96 -5.70 -12.32
CA TYR A 181 6.03 -6.15 -13.19
C TYR A 181 6.74 -7.38 -12.61
N PRO A 182 6.82 -8.51 -13.35
CA PRO A 182 7.45 -9.72 -12.86
C PRO A 182 8.94 -9.78 -13.22
N VAL A 183 9.75 -10.23 -12.27
CA VAL A 183 11.19 -10.40 -12.43
C VAL A 183 11.57 -11.78 -11.90
N THR A 184 12.00 -12.69 -12.77
CA THR A 184 12.61 -13.95 -12.31
C THR A 184 13.90 -13.63 -11.57
N SER A 185 14.05 -14.06 -10.33
CA SER A 185 15.10 -13.54 -9.42
C SER A 185 16.54 -13.90 -9.79
N GLY A 186 16.75 -14.81 -10.74
CA GLY A 186 18.02 -15.53 -10.99
C GLY A 186 18.38 -16.52 -9.86
N GLY A 187 17.52 -16.66 -8.86
CA GLY A 187 17.65 -17.57 -7.73
C GLY A 187 16.71 -18.75 -7.91
N LYS A 188 15.80 -18.93 -6.94
CA LYS A 188 14.75 -19.95 -7.04
C LYS A 188 13.40 -19.36 -7.41
N GLY A 189 13.16 -18.09 -7.05
CA GLY A 189 11.84 -17.47 -7.07
C GLY A 189 11.67 -16.34 -8.08
N ILE A 190 10.62 -15.56 -7.84
CA ILE A 190 10.15 -14.44 -8.66
C ILE A 190 9.95 -13.24 -7.74
N HIS A 191 10.34 -12.05 -8.16
CA HIS A 191 9.91 -10.80 -7.54
C HIS A 191 8.76 -10.22 -8.37
N VAL A 192 7.71 -9.77 -7.71
CA VAL A 192 6.67 -8.93 -8.32
C VAL A 192 6.84 -7.52 -7.77
N TYR A 193 7.21 -6.59 -8.64
CA TYR A 193 7.26 -5.17 -8.31
C TYR A 193 5.93 -4.52 -8.66
N ALA A 194 5.51 -3.53 -7.88
CA ALA A 194 4.41 -2.65 -8.28
C ALA A 194 4.75 -1.19 -7.99
N ARG A 195 4.27 -0.29 -8.85
CA ARG A 195 4.53 1.15 -8.76
C ARG A 195 3.54 1.82 -7.81
N PHE A 196 4.01 2.79 -7.02
CA PHE A 196 3.16 3.80 -6.41
C PHE A 196 3.24 5.08 -7.23
N ASP A 197 2.11 5.59 -7.73
CA ASP A 197 2.11 6.86 -8.47
C ASP A 197 2.54 8.02 -7.58
N ARG A 198 1.97 8.10 -6.37
CA ARG A 198 2.45 8.98 -5.31
C ARG A 198 3.33 8.18 -4.34
N PRO A 199 4.64 8.47 -4.21
CA PRO A 199 5.50 7.77 -3.27
C PRO A 199 4.99 7.81 -1.83
N VAL A 200 5.05 6.69 -1.13
CA VAL A 200 4.51 6.52 0.23
C VAL A 200 5.61 6.32 1.27
N ALA A 201 5.29 6.38 2.55
CA ALA A 201 6.23 5.97 3.59
C ALA A 201 6.57 4.47 3.45
N PRO A 202 7.83 4.05 3.71
CA PRO A 202 8.21 2.63 3.62
C PRO A 202 7.36 1.70 4.50
N ASP A 203 6.95 2.16 5.68
CA ASP A 203 6.08 1.38 6.56
C ASP A 203 4.68 1.21 5.97
N SER A 204 4.14 2.21 5.25
CA SER A 204 2.89 2.08 4.50
C SER A 204 3.02 1.06 3.37
N ALA A 205 4.10 1.12 2.58
CA ALA A 205 4.38 0.13 1.54
C ALA A 205 4.48 -1.30 2.12
N ARG A 206 5.14 -1.45 3.27
CA ARG A 206 5.24 -2.72 3.99
C ARG A 206 3.90 -3.24 4.47
N THR A 207 3.03 -2.37 4.99
CA THR A 207 1.67 -2.75 5.39
C THR A 207 0.88 -3.25 4.19
N VAL A 208 0.85 -2.50 3.08
CA VAL A 208 0.18 -2.91 1.84
C VAL A 208 0.69 -4.28 1.36
N ALA A 209 2.00 -4.47 1.30
CA ALA A 209 2.60 -5.75 0.88
C ALA A 209 2.21 -6.91 1.81
N ARG A 210 2.14 -6.67 3.13
CA ARG A 210 1.74 -7.69 4.10
C ARG A 210 0.28 -8.08 3.93
N GLU A 211 -0.61 -7.12 3.71
CA GLU A 211 -2.02 -7.41 3.50
C GLU A 211 -2.22 -8.21 2.22
N ILE A 212 -1.59 -7.83 1.10
CA ILE A 212 -1.61 -8.61 -0.15
C ILE A 212 -1.15 -10.06 0.09
N ALA A 213 0.00 -10.23 0.76
CA ALA A 213 0.54 -11.55 1.05
C ALA A 213 -0.39 -12.38 1.94
N SER A 214 -0.98 -11.76 2.96
CA SER A 214 -1.84 -12.43 3.95
C SER A 214 -3.19 -12.82 3.32
N THR A 215 -3.79 -11.94 2.50
CA THR A 215 -5.02 -12.23 1.75
C THR A 215 -4.82 -13.43 0.82
N LEU A 216 -3.73 -13.46 0.04
CA LEU A 216 -3.45 -14.59 -0.86
C LEU A 216 -3.14 -15.88 -0.10
N ALA A 217 -2.40 -15.81 1.00
CA ALA A 217 -2.14 -16.97 1.85
C ALA A 217 -3.43 -17.53 2.49
N ALA A 218 -4.37 -16.65 2.88
CA ALA A 218 -5.65 -17.06 3.44
C ALA A 218 -6.59 -17.67 2.39
N ALA A 219 -6.60 -17.13 1.17
CA ALA A 219 -7.39 -17.67 0.06
C ALA A 219 -6.82 -18.99 -0.48
N HIS A 220 -5.49 -19.18 -0.45
CA HIS A 220 -4.81 -20.35 -1.01
C HIS A 220 -3.83 -21.01 -0.01
N PRO A 221 -4.29 -21.45 1.17
CA PRO A 221 -3.40 -21.87 2.27
C PRO A 221 -2.62 -23.16 1.99
N LYS A 222 -3.06 -23.94 0.99
CA LYS A 222 -2.39 -25.18 0.55
C LYS A 222 -1.19 -24.93 -0.35
N THR A 223 -1.14 -23.80 -1.06
CA THR A 223 -0.11 -23.48 -2.05
C THR A 223 0.68 -22.22 -1.70
N ILE A 224 0.19 -21.39 -0.78
CA ILE A 224 0.79 -20.10 -0.39
C ILE A 224 0.97 -20.02 1.13
N THR A 225 2.06 -19.40 1.58
CA THR A 225 2.24 -18.96 2.97
C THR A 225 2.84 -17.55 3.02
N ALA A 226 2.36 -16.73 3.95
CA ALA A 226 2.95 -15.42 4.28
C ALA A 226 3.67 -15.43 5.64
N THR A 227 3.73 -16.59 6.30
CA THR A 227 4.40 -16.74 7.60
C THR A 227 5.90 -16.85 7.41
N MET A 228 6.68 -16.14 8.25
CA MET A 228 8.14 -16.18 8.19
C MET A 228 8.72 -17.57 8.52
N SER A 229 7.95 -18.45 9.17
CA SER A 229 8.41 -19.77 9.61
C SER A 229 8.83 -20.65 8.43
N LYS A 230 10.07 -21.14 8.44
CA LYS A 230 10.57 -22.04 7.38
C LYS A 230 9.86 -23.39 7.38
N SER A 231 9.40 -23.87 8.54
CA SER A 231 8.68 -25.16 8.63
C SER A 231 7.36 -25.15 7.87
N GLU A 232 6.82 -23.97 7.57
CA GLU A 232 5.57 -23.80 6.87
C GLU A 232 5.73 -23.73 5.34
N ARG A 233 6.95 -23.79 4.80
CA ARG A 233 7.18 -23.57 3.36
C ARG A 233 7.08 -24.83 2.51
N ALA A 234 7.11 -26.03 3.10
CA ALA A 234 7.09 -27.27 2.32
C ALA A 234 5.83 -27.34 1.43
N GLY A 235 6.01 -27.57 0.13
CA GLY A 235 4.92 -27.62 -0.86
C GLY A 235 4.18 -26.29 -1.09
N ARG A 236 4.72 -25.16 -0.61
CA ARG A 236 4.10 -23.83 -0.74
C ARG A 236 5.06 -22.78 -1.23
N VAL A 237 4.53 -21.76 -1.91
CA VAL A 237 5.24 -20.52 -2.23
C VAL A 237 5.15 -19.61 -1.00
N PHE A 238 6.30 -19.20 -0.49
CA PHE A 238 6.39 -18.20 0.56
C PHE A 238 6.42 -16.80 -0.06
N ILE A 239 5.55 -15.91 0.43
CA ILE A 239 5.53 -14.51 0.03
C ILE A 239 6.25 -13.67 1.09
N ASP A 240 7.48 -13.24 0.80
CA ASP A 240 8.22 -12.31 1.66
C ASP A 240 7.82 -10.85 1.39
N TRP A 241 6.76 -10.42 2.06
CA TRP A 241 6.31 -9.02 2.08
C TRP A 241 7.25 -8.10 2.87
N SER A 242 8.15 -8.65 3.68
CA SER A 242 8.94 -7.87 4.64
C SER A 242 10.09 -7.10 3.97
N GLN A 243 10.40 -7.40 2.71
CA GLN A 243 11.39 -6.72 1.87
C GLN A 243 11.12 -5.21 1.67
N ASN A 244 9.90 -4.75 1.94
CA ASN A 244 9.49 -3.35 1.86
C ASN A 244 9.89 -2.51 3.09
N SER A 245 10.44 -3.12 4.14
CA SER A 245 10.98 -2.35 5.27
C SER A 245 12.10 -1.42 4.82
N ALA A 246 12.14 -0.20 5.36
CA ALA A 246 13.21 0.78 5.09
C ALA A 246 14.63 0.25 5.37
N SER A 247 14.75 -0.73 6.26
CA SER A 247 16.04 -1.33 6.67
C SER A 247 16.52 -2.47 5.77
N LYS A 248 15.67 -2.96 4.87
CA LYS A 248 15.94 -4.09 3.98
C LYS A 248 16.30 -3.63 2.57
N THR A 249 16.93 -4.54 1.85
CA THR A 249 17.30 -4.38 0.46
C THR A 249 16.98 -5.66 -0.29
N THR A 250 16.51 -5.52 -1.51
CA THR A 250 16.23 -6.62 -2.43
C THR A 250 17.18 -6.53 -3.61
N LEU A 251 17.51 -7.67 -4.21
CA LEU A 251 18.32 -7.69 -5.42
C LEU A 251 17.65 -6.84 -6.50
N ALA A 252 18.40 -5.92 -7.09
CA ALA A 252 17.88 -5.01 -8.10
C ALA A 252 17.57 -5.74 -9.42
N PRO A 253 16.55 -5.30 -10.17
CA PRO A 253 16.35 -5.74 -11.55
C PRO A 253 17.64 -5.64 -12.37
N TYR A 254 17.84 -6.59 -13.27
CA TYR A 254 19.03 -6.77 -14.10
C TYR A 254 20.33 -7.09 -13.35
N SER A 255 20.35 -7.16 -12.02
CA SER A 255 21.57 -7.55 -11.31
C SER A 255 21.89 -9.03 -11.50
N MET A 256 23.18 -9.36 -11.71
CA MET A 256 23.64 -10.74 -11.75
C MET A 256 23.49 -11.44 -10.39
N ARG A 257 23.58 -12.76 -10.39
CA ARG A 257 23.55 -13.61 -9.19
C ARG A 257 24.88 -14.27 -8.93
N GLY A 258 25.32 -14.27 -7.67
CA GLY A 258 26.46 -15.09 -7.26
C GLY A 258 26.03 -16.54 -6.98
N ARG A 259 25.63 -17.24 -8.04
CA ARG A 259 25.24 -18.67 -8.05
C ARG A 259 26.19 -19.45 -8.97
N GLU A 260 26.02 -20.76 -9.04
CA GLU A 260 26.83 -21.63 -9.90
C GLU A 260 26.84 -21.18 -11.37
N GLN A 261 25.65 -20.85 -11.87
CA GLN A 261 25.43 -20.29 -13.20
C GLN A 261 25.29 -18.76 -13.09
N PRO A 262 25.72 -17.99 -14.09
CA PRO A 262 25.66 -16.53 -14.08
C PRO A 262 24.26 -16.04 -14.48
N TRP A 263 23.28 -16.38 -13.66
CA TRP A 263 21.91 -15.89 -13.78
C TRP A 263 21.80 -14.41 -13.47
N ALA A 264 20.73 -13.77 -13.91
CA ALA A 264 20.37 -12.40 -13.56
C ALA A 264 18.93 -12.30 -13.06
N ALA A 265 18.64 -11.25 -12.29
CA ALA A 265 17.28 -10.84 -11.95
C ALA A 265 16.59 -10.29 -13.19
N ALA A 266 15.97 -11.17 -13.98
CA ALA A 266 15.54 -10.86 -15.34
C ALA A 266 14.06 -10.47 -15.40
N PRO A 267 13.72 -9.25 -15.85
CA PRO A 267 12.34 -8.86 -16.14
C PRO A 267 11.69 -9.73 -17.21
N ARG A 268 10.41 -10.05 -17.01
CA ARG A 268 9.60 -10.93 -17.87
C ARG A 268 8.30 -10.25 -18.25
N ARG A 269 7.64 -10.76 -19.30
CA ARG A 269 6.24 -10.44 -19.60
C ARG A 269 5.32 -11.39 -18.81
N TRP A 270 4.13 -10.93 -18.47
CA TRP A 270 3.13 -11.76 -17.77
C TRP A 270 2.75 -13.01 -18.57
N ASP A 271 2.65 -12.91 -19.90
CA ASP A 271 2.38 -14.06 -20.78
C ASP A 271 3.45 -15.16 -20.71
N GLU A 272 4.71 -14.79 -20.41
CA GLU A 272 5.78 -15.77 -20.22
C GLU A 272 5.60 -16.56 -18.92
N LEU A 273 5.04 -15.93 -17.88
CA LEU A 273 4.73 -16.57 -16.60
C LEU A 273 3.49 -17.47 -16.69
N ALA A 274 2.56 -17.16 -17.60
CA ALA A 274 1.39 -17.99 -17.87
C ALA A 274 1.74 -19.28 -18.65
N GLY A 275 2.86 -19.28 -19.39
CA GLY A 275 3.36 -20.43 -20.11
C GLY A 275 4.06 -21.46 -19.21
N PRO A 276 4.09 -22.74 -19.61
CA PRO A 276 4.85 -23.77 -18.90
C PRO A 276 6.34 -23.70 -19.20
N GLY A 277 7.18 -24.24 -18.31
CA GLY A 277 8.61 -24.38 -18.55
C GLY A 277 9.39 -23.09 -18.30
N LEU A 278 8.92 -22.24 -17.38
CA LEU A 278 9.60 -21.04 -16.97
C LEU A 278 10.96 -21.38 -16.35
N THR A 279 12.01 -20.71 -16.83
CA THR A 279 13.37 -20.82 -16.31
C THR A 279 13.91 -19.48 -15.85
N GLN A 280 14.94 -19.52 -15.00
CA GLN A 280 15.80 -18.36 -14.74
C GLN A 280 16.65 -18.08 -15.99
N LEU A 281 17.00 -16.82 -16.23
CA LEU A 281 17.72 -16.42 -17.44
C LEU A 281 19.19 -16.13 -17.18
N HIS A 282 20.04 -16.62 -18.10
CA HIS A 282 21.47 -16.33 -18.17
C HIS A 282 21.68 -14.85 -18.49
N PHE A 283 22.73 -14.23 -17.97
CA PHE A 283 22.99 -12.79 -18.24
C PHE A 283 23.07 -12.46 -19.74
N GLY A 284 23.56 -13.41 -20.56
CA GLY A 284 23.59 -13.29 -22.02
C GLY A 284 22.19 -13.19 -22.65
N GLU A 285 21.24 -14.04 -22.21
CA GLU A 285 19.85 -13.99 -22.66
C GLU A 285 19.16 -12.69 -22.19
N VAL A 286 19.54 -12.17 -21.02
CA VAL A 286 19.05 -10.88 -20.53
C VAL A 286 19.55 -9.73 -21.41
N LEU A 287 20.79 -9.77 -21.89
CA LEU A 287 21.30 -8.77 -22.84
C LEU A 287 20.56 -8.81 -24.17
N GLU A 288 20.35 -10.00 -24.73
CA GLU A 288 19.60 -10.15 -25.99
C GLU A 288 18.17 -9.59 -25.88
N ARG A 289 17.53 -9.77 -24.72
CA ARG A 289 16.19 -9.22 -24.46
C ARG A 289 16.18 -7.72 -24.24
N ALA A 290 17.23 -7.17 -23.62
CA ALA A 290 17.35 -5.74 -23.37
C ALA A 290 17.54 -4.94 -24.67
N ASP A 291 17.99 -5.58 -25.76
CA ASP A 291 18.05 -4.96 -27.09
C ASP A 291 16.65 -4.54 -27.59
N ASP A 292 15.57 -5.19 -27.12
CA ASP A 292 14.18 -4.83 -27.41
C ASP A 292 13.61 -3.74 -26.45
N GLY A 293 14.42 -3.25 -25.51
CA GLY A 293 14.06 -2.23 -24.54
C GLY A 293 13.85 -2.75 -23.10
N ASP A 294 13.41 -1.84 -22.22
CA ASP A 294 13.18 -2.14 -20.80
C ASP A 294 11.76 -2.67 -20.57
N LEU A 295 11.64 -3.93 -20.13
CA LEU A 295 10.35 -4.52 -19.76
C LEU A 295 9.78 -3.97 -18.45
N LEU A 296 10.56 -3.24 -17.69
CA LEU A 296 10.14 -2.54 -16.49
C LEU A 296 9.88 -1.05 -16.73
N ASP A 297 9.80 -0.61 -18.00
CA ASP A 297 9.45 0.76 -18.32
C ASP A 297 8.12 1.15 -17.65
N GLY A 298 8.10 2.32 -17.02
CA GLY A 298 7.02 2.77 -16.14
C GLY A 298 7.23 2.49 -14.64
N LEU A 299 7.97 1.46 -14.23
CA LEU A 299 8.09 1.10 -12.80
C LEU A 299 8.69 2.24 -11.96
N ASP A 300 9.75 2.87 -12.47
CA ASP A 300 10.51 3.92 -11.76
C ASP A 300 10.38 5.31 -12.42
N SER A 301 9.36 5.53 -13.26
CA SER A 301 9.12 6.85 -13.86
C SER A 301 8.92 7.92 -12.78
N PRO A 302 9.47 9.15 -12.96
CA PRO A 302 9.38 10.20 -11.95
C PRO A 302 7.93 10.51 -11.57
N TYR A 303 7.71 10.81 -10.29
CA TYR A 303 6.46 11.44 -9.86
C TYR A 303 6.55 12.94 -10.13
N THR A 304 5.63 13.47 -10.92
CA THR A 304 5.40 14.91 -11.07
C THR A 304 4.14 15.27 -10.31
N PRO A 305 4.22 16.01 -9.19
CA PRO A 305 3.04 16.55 -8.53
C PRO A 305 2.29 17.46 -9.52
N ASP A 306 0.97 17.35 -9.57
CA ASP A 306 0.16 18.31 -10.33
C ASP A 306 0.37 19.72 -9.76
N THR A 307 0.49 20.71 -10.65
CA THR A 307 0.84 22.11 -10.32
C THR A 307 -0.17 22.83 -9.43
N ASP A 308 -1.30 22.22 -9.12
CA ASP A 308 -2.34 22.81 -8.24
C ASP A 308 -2.01 22.66 -6.75
N ASP A 309 -1.03 21.82 -6.38
CA ASP A 309 -0.65 21.54 -4.97
C ASP A 309 0.32 22.61 -4.39
N ALA A 310 0.72 23.60 -5.18
CA ALA A 310 1.74 24.59 -4.80
C ALA A 310 1.21 25.90 -4.16
N THR A 311 -0.11 26.01 -3.90
CA THR A 311 -0.72 27.28 -3.47
C THR A 311 -1.23 27.28 -2.03
N THR A 312 -0.47 26.75 -1.07
CA THR A 312 -0.76 26.97 0.36
C THR A 312 0.51 27.13 1.19
N THR A 313 1.38 28.07 0.81
CA THR A 313 2.38 28.62 1.74
C THR A 313 2.61 30.09 1.44
N THR A 314 1.78 30.95 2.01
CA THR A 314 2.14 32.36 2.22
C THR A 314 2.19 32.68 3.70
N SER A 315 3.43 32.94 4.11
CA SER A 315 3.91 33.65 5.28
C SER A 315 2.96 34.68 5.89
N ASP A 316 2.66 34.53 7.19
CA ASP A 316 2.23 35.63 8.03
C ASP A 316 3.45 36.24 8.74
N SER A 317 3.79 37.47 8.32
CA SER A 317 4.68 38.36 9.07
C SER A 317 3.86 39.52 9.60
N ALA A 318 3.99 39.75 10.90
CA ALA A 318 3.25 40.73 11.68
C ALA A 318 3.49 42.19 11.24
N ALA A 319 2.43 42.97 11.13
CA ALA A 319 2.43 44.40 11.46
C ALA A 319 1.02 44.88 11.81
N SER A 320 0.99 45.78 12.78
CA SER A 320 -0.10 46.18 13.66
C SER A 320 -0.98 47.33 13.15
N ALA A 321 -2.21 47.29 13.64
CA ALA A 321 -3.00 48.38 14.24
C ALA A 321 -3.84 49.34 13.36
N ASP A 322 -5.10 49.41 13.83
CA ASP A 322 -6.10 50.47 13.84
C ASP A 322 -6.93 50.76 12.60
N ASP A 323 -8.21 51.12 12.70
CA ASP A 323 -9.28 51.00 13.71
C ASP A 323 -10.52 51.61 13.03
N SER A 324 -11.67 50.94 13.03
CA SER A 324 -13.01 51.53 13.27
C SER A 324 -14.18 50.62 12.80
N ALA A 325 -14.71 49.90 13.79
CA ALA A 325 -16.12 49.69 14.12
C ALA A 325 -17.15 49.34 13.03
N ASN A 326 -17.65 48.09 13.10
CA ASN A 326 -19.03 47.89 13.57
C ASN A 326 -19.19 46.52 14.23
N ALA A 327 -19.65 46.53 15.48
CA ALA A 327 -19.83 45.36 16.34
C ALA A 327 -21.18 44.69 16.11
N ILE A 328 -21.18 43.35 16.00
CA ILE A 328 -22.27 42.47 16.45
C ILE A 328 -21.62 41.38 17.31
N GLU A 329 -22.24 41.12 18.45
CA GLU A 329 -21.72 40.43 19.63
C GLU A 329 -21.41 38.95 19.43
N ASP A 330 -20.36 38.52 20.14
CA ASP A 330 -19.86 37.17 20.32
C ASP A 330 -20.80 36.34 21.21
N THR A 331 -21.37 35.25 20.68
CA THR A 331 -21.91 34.12 21.47
C THR A 331 -21.87 32.81 20.66
N GLY A 332 -20.81 32.01 20.82
CA GLY A 332 -20.85 30.56 20.50
C GLY A 332 -19.53 29.95 20.04
N PRO A 333 -19.23 28.68 20.38
CA PRO A 333 -18.07 27.98 19.86
C PRO A 333 -18.19 27.84 18.33
N ARG A 334 -17.13 28.25 17.62
CA ARG A 334 -17.01 28.13 16.16
C ARG A 334 -17.22 26.66 15.73
N PRO A 335 -17.93 26.40 14.61
CA PRO A 335 -18.18 25.04 14.16
C PRO A 335 -16.86 24.33 13.85
N VAL A 336 -16.73 23.11 14.36
CA VAL A 336 -15.65 22.18 14.03
C VAL A 336 -16.04 21.53 12.69
N VAL A 337 -15.13 21.59 11.71
CA VAL A 337 -15.19 21.04 10.32
C VAL A 337 -15.86 21.92 9.23
N ASP A 338 -15.16 22.06 8.09
CA ASP A 338 -15.53 22.91 6.94
C ASP A 338 -16.30 22.12 5.85
N LEU A 339 -17.62 22.28 5.81
CA LEU A 339 -18.51 21.72 4.78
C LEU A 339 -18.59 22.59 3.50
N SER A 340 -17.69 23.56 3.30
CA SER A 340 -17.70 24.47 2.14
C SER A 340 -17.72 23.72 0.80
N THR A 341 -16.94 22.65 0.68
CA THR A 341 -16.88 21.83 -0.54
C THR A 341 -18.18 21.07 -0.79
N TYR A 342 -18.81 20.53 0.27
CA TYR A 342 -20.12 19.89 0.16
C TYR A 342 -21.16 20.89 -0.33
N ARG A 343 -21.25 22.06 0.32
CA ARG A 343 -22.23 23.12 0.03
C ARG A 343 -22.04 23.75 -1.35
N ALA A 344 -20.79 23.92 -1.80
CA ALA A 344 -20.49 24.51 -3.10
C ALA A 344 -20.93 23.64 -4.30
N LYS A 345 -21.08 22.33 -4.10
CA LYS A 345 -21.47 21.39 -5.16
C LYS A 345 -22.99 21.18 -5.30
N ARG A 346 -23.81 21.70 -4.38
CA ARG A 346 -25.27 21.52 -4.38
C ARG A 346 -26.01 22.86 -4.38
N ASP A 347 -27.23 22.84 -4.86
CA ASP A 347 -28.12 23.99 -4.90
C ASP A 347 -29.39 23.66 -4.10
N ALA A 348 -29.54 24.27 -2.93
CA ALA A 348 -30.67 24.03 -2.02
C ALA A 348 -32.04 24.35 -2.63
N SER A 349 -32.09 25.06 -3.76
CA SER A 349 -33.32 25.30 -4.51
C SER A 349 -33.67 24.20 -5.52
N LYS A 350 -32.75 23.25 -5.76
CA LYS A 350 -32.87 22.22 -6.80
C LYS A 350 -32.67 20.80 -6.30
N THR A 351 -31.98 20.61 -5.19
CA THR A 351 -31.55 19.29 -4.72
C THR A 351 -32.23 18.99 -3.37
N PRO A 352 -32.90 17.83 -3.20
CA PRO A 352 -33.61 17.49 -1.96
C PRO A 352 -32.70 17.14 -0.77
N GLU A 353 -31.39 17.08 -0.99
CA GLU A 353 -30.37 16.77 0.02
C GLU A 353 -30.37 17.78 1.19
N PRO A 354 -30.08 17.33 2.43
CA PRO A 354 -29.97 18.22 3.59
C PRO A 354 -28.68 19.07 3.58
N PHE A 355 -28.76 20.26 4.17
CA PHE A 355 -27.67 21.26 4.21
C PHE A 355 -27.18 21.63 5.64
N GLY A 356 -27.82 21.08 6.68
CA GLY A 356 -27.56 21.38 8.10
C GLY A 356 -27.43 20.12 8.97
N ASP A 357 -27.30 20.32 10.29
CA ASP A 357 -27.18 19.25 11.30
C ASP A 357 -28.26 19.38 12.40
N ASP A 358 -29.24 20.27 12.21
CA ASP A 358 -30.14 20.72 13.27
C ASP A 358 -31.14 19.63 13.66
N GLU A 359 -31.55 18.78 12.71
CA GLU A 359 -32.52 17.73 12.96
C GLU A 359 -31.87 16.53 13.66
N HIS A 360 -30.69 16.12 13.19
CA HIS A 360 -29.89 15.08 13.79
C HIS A 360 -29.49 15.45 15.24
N ARG A 361 -29.01 16.68 15.48
CA ARG A 361 -28.68 17.15 16.83
C ARG A 361 -29.89 17.20 17.77
N ARG A 362 -31.07 17.59 17.28
CA ARG A 362 -32.31 17.57 18.09
C ARG A 362 -32.71 16.17 18.50
N ARG A 363 -32.63 15.18 17.61
CA ARG A 363 -32.95 13.78 17.95
C ARG A 363 -31.95 13.20 18.95
N ARG A 364 -30.66 13.49 18.78
CA ARG A 364 -29.59 13.04 19.70
C ARG A 364 -29.74 13.60 21.11
N ALA A 365 -30.24 14.84 21.23
CA ALA A 365 -30.57 15.45 22.52
C ALA A 365 -31.85 14.86 23.15
N GLN A 366 -32.82 14.42 22.33
CA GLN A 366 -34.05 13.79 22.81
C GLN A 366 -33.84 12.32 23.25
N SER A 367 -32.86 11.61 22.66
CA SER A 367 -32.52 10.24 23.04
C SER A 367 -31.72 10.15 24.35
N SER A 368 -30.97 11.20 24.72
CA SER A 368 -30.25 11.24 26.00
C SER A 368 -31.15 11.56 27.20
N ASP A 369 -32.31 12.19 26.97
CA ASP A 369 -33.23 12.61 28.04
C ASP A 369 -34.25 11.51 28.43
N SER A 370 -34.28 10.37 27.74
CA SER A 370 -35.26 9.29 27.96
C SER A 370 -34.80 8.13 28.86
N GLU A 371 -33.58 8.18 29.41
CA GLU A 371 -33.01 7.08 30.21
C GLU A 371 -33.06 7.29 31.74
N ASP A 372 -33.56 8.42 32.26
CA ASP A 372 -33.44 8.79 33.69
C ASP A 372 -34.74 8.80 34.53
N ASP A 373 -35.86 8.20 34.07
CA ASP A 373 -37.17 8.35 34.75
C ASP A 373 -37.58 7.21 35.72
N ASP A 374 -36.67 6.31 36.12
CA ASP A 374 -36.97 5.19 37.05
C ASP A 374 -35.92 5.02 38.17
N ALA A 375 -35.53 6.11 38.86
CA ALA A 375 -34.72 6.05 40.08
C ALA A 375 -35.52 6.46 41.34
N ASP A 376 -35.71 5.48 42.22
CA ASP A 376 -36.30 5.52 43.55
C ASP A 376 -35.65 6.60 44.45
N PRO A 377 -36.41 7.54 45.06
CA PRO A 377 -35.84 8.67 45.78
C PRO A 377 -35.65 8.34 47.27
N ASP A 378 -34.79 7.38 47.62
CA ASP A 378 -34.36 7.21 49.02
C ASP A 378 -33.03 6.44 49.13
N ASP A 379 -31.91 7.09 48.79
CA ASP A 379 -30.65 6.83 49.50
C ASP A 379 -29.70 8.03 49.34
N THR A 380 -29.71 8.91 50.35
CA THR A 380 -28.69 9.93 50.50
C THR A 380 -27.46 9.31 51.15
N ASP A 381 -26.35 9.23 50.43
CA ASP A 381 -25.04 9.32 51.09
C ASP A 381 -24.01 10.01 50.18
N ASP A 382 -23.31 10.90 50.85
CA ASP A 382 -22.58 12.07 50.41
C ASP A 382 -21.10 11.74 50.25
N TYR A 383 -20.56 11.86 49.04
CA TYR A 383 -19.13 12.12 48.85
C TYR A 383 -18.87 13.02 47.63
N ASP A 384 -18.43 14.23 47.98
CA ASP A 384 -17.93 15.29 47.12
C ASP A 384 -16.71 14.83 46.31
N THR A 385 -16.86 14.70 44.99
CA THR A 385 -15.72 14.74 44.06
C THR A 385 -16.09 15.59 42.86
N ALA A 386 -15.47 16.77 42.77
CA ALA A 386 -15.51 17.64 41.62
C ALA A 386 -15.00 16.90 40.37
N GLY A 387 -15.94 16.40 39.57
CA GLY A 387 -15.71 15.87 38.23
C GLY A 387 -16.63 16.62 37.26
N THR A 388 -16.02 17.36 36.34
CA THR A 388 -16.68 17.98 35.20
C THR A 388 -17.58 16.96 34.51
N SER A 389 -18.89 17.14 34.57
CA SER A 389 -19.88 16.31 33.89
C SER A 389 -19.71 16.45 32.38
N GLY A 390 -18.94 15.55 31.78
CA GLY A 390 -19.02 15.30 30.35
C GLY A 390 -20.38 14.68 30.07
N ALA A 391 -21.23 15.39 29.32
CA ALA A 391 -22.43 14.80 28.75
C ALA A 391 -22.06 13.47 28.08
N ALA A 392 -22.79 12.40 28.40
CA ALA A 392 -22.62 11.11 27.75
C ALA A 392 -22.76 11.33 26.23
N SER A 393 -21.66 11.29 25.50
CA SER A 393 -21.69 11.44 24.06
C SER A 393 -22.31 10.16 23.50
N ALA A 394 -23.49 10.25 22.90
CA ALA A 394 -24.11 9.12 22.21
C ALA A 394 -23.10 8.43 21.26
N GLU A 395 -23.22 7.11 21.10
CA GLU A 395 -22.33 6.32 20.26
C GLU A 395 -22.31 6.85 18.82
N PRO A 396 -21.15 6.92 18.15
CA PRO A 396 -21.07 7.44 16.79
C PRO A 396 -21.74 6.47 15.81
N ILE A 397 -22.47 7.01 14.84
CA ILE A 397 -23.23 6.20 13.88
C ILE A 397 -22.48 5.91 12.59
N PHE A 398 -22.91 4.86 11.88
CA PHE A 398 -22.59 4.65 10.48
C PHE A 398 -23.85 4.51 9.64
N VAL A 399 -23.74 4.81 8.36
CA VAL A 399 -24.78 4.54 7.37
C VAL A 399 -24.17 4.01 6.09
N ILE A 400 -24.89 3.11 5.42
CA ILE A 400 -24.61 2.67 4.06
C ILE A 400 -25.83 3.02 3.21
N GLN A 401 -25.66 3.88 2.22
CA GLN A 401 -26.72 4.24 1.29
C GLN A 401 -26.48 3.57 -0.07
N GLU A 402 -27.48 2.85 -0.58
CA GLU A 402 -27.47 2.36 -1.95
C GLU A 402 -27.78 3.51 -2.92
N HIS A 403 -26.89 3.77 -3.87
CA HIS A 403 -26.95 4.93 -4.74
C HIS A 403 -26.97 4.52 -6.22
N HIS A 404 -28.14 4.64 -6.84
CA HIS A 404 -28.39 4.42 -8.26
C HIS A 404 -28.09 5.68 -9.08
N ALA A 405 -26.82 6.06 -9.10
CA ALA A 405 -26.33 7.12 -9.99
C ALA A 405 -26.15 6.58 -11.42
N ARG A 406 -25.20 7.15 -12.20
CA ARG A 406 -24.82 6.57 -13.51
C ARG A 406 -24.40 5.09 -13.41
N ARG A 407 -23.88 4.70 -12.24
CA ARG A 407 -23.57 3.32 -11.86
C ARG A 407 -23.98 3.12 -10.41
N LEU A 408 -24.50 1.93 -10.11
CA LEU A 408 -24.79 1.51 -8.75
C LEU A 408 -23.50 1.49 -7.92
N HIS A 409 -23.56 2.11 -6.75
CA HIS A 409 -22.54 2.02 -5.71
C HIS A 409 -23.19 2.21 -4.34
N TYR A 410 -22.41 1.98 -3.29
CA TYR A 410 -22.86 2.11 -1.91
C TYR A 410 -22.03 3.19 -1.21
N ASP A 411 -22.68 4.25 -0.75
CA ASP A 411 -22.02 5.30 0.02
C ASP A 411 -21.93 4.86 1.48
N PHE A 412 -20.74 4.45 1.90
CA PHE A 412 -20.43 4.10 3.29
C PHE A 412 -19.93 5.34 4.04
N ARG A 413 -20.52 5.62 5.20
CA ARG A 413 -20.26 6.84 5.95
C ARG A 413 -20.14 6.57 7.44
N LEU A 414 -19.22 7.28 8.09
CA LEU A 414 -18.95 7.19 9.53
C LEU A 414 -19.06 8.58 10.16
N GLU A 415 -19.85 8.72 11.22
CA GLU A 415 -19.92 9.95 12.04
C GLU A 415 -18.59 10.17 12.73
N ARG A 416 -17.88 11.23 12.37
CA ARG A 416 -16.63 11.61 13.00
C ARG A 416 -16.50 13.12 13.11
N ASP A 417 -16.16 13.58 14.32
CA ASP A 417 -15.85 14.97 14.61
C ASP A 417 -16.93 15.96 14.10
N GLY A 418 -18.20 15.55 14.12
CA GLY A 418 -19.36 16.37 13.75
C GLY A 418 -19.78 16.31 12.28
N VAL A 419 -19.17 15.44 11.46
CA VAL A 419 -19.54 15.22 10.05
C VAL A 419 -19.63 13.73 9.73
N LEU A 420 -20.16 13.40 8.55
CA LEU A 420 -20.10 12.06 7.98
C LEU A 420 -18.89 11.95 7.03
N VAL A 421 -17.83 11.30 7.48
CA VAL A 421 -16.68 10.94 6.63
C VAL A 421 -17.10 9.81 5.71
N SER A 422 -16.89 9.98 4.40
CA SER A 422 -17.69 9.28 3.40
C SER A 422 -16.87 8.63 2.28
N TRP A 423 -17.28 7.43 1.87
CA TRP A 423 -16.69 6.68 0.76
C TRP A 423 -17.75 6.08 -0.15
N ALA A 424 -17.56 6.24 -1.46
CA ALA A 424 -18.29 5.50 -2.48
C ALA A 424 -17.66 4.11 -2.68
N VAL A 425 -18.41 3.05 -2.42
CA VAL A 425 -17.98 1.65 -2.48
C VAL A 425 -18.75 0.92 -3.59
N PRO A 426 -18.19 0.72 -4.79
CA PRO A 426 -18.94 0.22 -5.95
C PRO A 426 -19.61 -1.15 -5.77
N LYS A 427 -19.09 -1.99 -4.88
CA LYS A 427 -19.58 -3.35 -4.63
C LYS A 427 -19.97 -3.60 -3.16
N ASN A 428 -20.31 -2.52 -2.45
CA ASN A 428 -20.55 -2.47 -1.01
C ASN A 428 -19.34 -2.96 -0.19
N LEU A 429 -19.39 -2.81 1.13
CA LEU A 429 -18.40 -3.37 2.04
C LEU A 429 -18.35 -4.91 1.92
N PRO A 430 -17.16 -5.52 2.10
CA PRO A 430 -17.03 -6.96 1.96
C PRO A 430 -17.73 -7.70 3.12
N THR A 431 -18.60 -8.65 2.79
CA THR A 431 -19.23 -9.56 3.78
C THR A 431 -18.43 -10.85 4.00
N ASP A 432 -17.31 -10.99 3.27
CA ASP A 432 -16.39 -12.12 3.29
C ASP A 432 -14.96 -11.58 3.54
N PRO A 433 -14.26 -12.03 4.61
CA PRO A 433 -12.87 -11.63 4.87
C PRO A 433 -11.88 -11.93 3.73
N GLY A 434 -12.23 -12.85 2.82
CA GLY A 434 -11.42 -13.14 1.63
C GLY A 434 -11.53 -12.09 0.52
N GLN A 435 -12.41 -11.10 0.66
CA GLN A 435 -12.68 -10.09 -0.37
C GLN A 435 -12.27 -8.70 0.11
N ASN A 436 -11.56 -7.99 -0.75
CA ASN A 436 -11.29 -6.56 -0.55
C ASN A 436 -12.14 -5.74 -1.52
N ARG A 437 -12.58 -4.56 -1.06
CA ARG A 437 -13.45 -3.67 -1.83
C ARG A 437 -12.81 -2.30 -1.94
N LEU A 438 -12.75 -1.76 -3.16
CA LEU A 438 -12.37 -0.36 -3.37
C LEU A 438 -13.42 0.54 -2.70
N ALA A 439 -12.96 1.49 -1.91
CA ALA A 439 -13.75 2.54 -1.29
C ALA A 439 -13.13 3.88 -1.72
N VAL A 440 -13.89 4.74 -2.40
CA VAL A 440 -13.39 6.02 -2.91
C VAL A 440 -13.89 7.13 -2.00
N HIS A 441 -13.00 7.77 -1.26
CA HIS A 441 -13.30 8.89 -0.38
C HIS A 441 -13.96 10.04 -1.18
N THR A 442 -15.13 10.44 -0.72
CA THR A 442 -15.89 11.57 -1.25
C THR A 442 -15.76 12.75 -0.30
N GLU A 443 -16.35 13.90 -0.62
CA GLU A 443 -16.50 14.96 0.39
C GLU A 443 -17.28 14.49 1.62
N ASP A 444 -17.00 15.10 2.77
CA ASP A 444 -17.76 14.86 4.00
C ASP A 444 -19.18 15.43 3.88
N HIS A 445 -20.12 14.80 4.57
CA HIS A 445 -21.55 15.16 4.51
C HIS A 445 -22.03 15.67 5.87
N PRO A 446 -23.06 16.54 5.91
CA PRO A 446 -23.71 16.93 7.15
C PRO A 446 -24.36 15.72 7.83
N LEU A 447 -24.55 15.79 9.16
CA LEU A 447 -25.08 14.65 9.92
C LEU A 447 -26.52 14.30 9.55
N ASP A 448 -27.33 15.30 9.19
CA ASP A 448 -28.72 15.09 8.72
C ASP A 448 -28.77 14.22 7.44
N TYR A 449 -27.65 14.10 6.70
CA TYR A 449 -27.57 13.24 5.52
C TYR A 449 -27.65 11.75 5.85
N ALA A 450 -27.38 11.36 7.11
CA ALA A 450 -27.47 9.97 7.54
C ALA A 450 -28.90 9.40 7.36
N ASP A 451 -29.92 10.26 7.45
CA ASP A 451 -31.33 9.88 7.35
C ASP A 451 -31.91 10.10 5.94
N PHE A 452 -31.11 10.56 4.99
CA PHE A 452 -31.59 10.93 3.66
C PHE A 452 -31.88 9.69 2.80
N SER A 453 -33.05 9.69 2.15
CA SER A 453 -33.40 8.81 1.03
C SER A 453 -34.28 9.61 0.05
N GLY A 454 -34.03 9.48 -1.25
CA GLY A 454 -34.77 10.22 -2.29
C GLY A 454 -34.07 10.28 -3.63
N ASP A 455 -34.72 10.96 -4.59
CA ASP A 455 -34.23 11.14 -5.97
C ASP A 455 -33.52 12.48 -6.15
N ILE A 456 -32.24 12.44 -6.50
CA ILE A 456 -31.43 13.63 -6.82
C ILE A 456 -31.57 13.92 -8.34
N PRO A 457 -32.08 15.10 -8.76
CA PRO A 457 -32.37 15.38 -10.16
C PRO A 457 -31.19 15.25 -11.12
N GLY A 458 -31.47 14.78 -12.34
CA GLY A 458 -30.47 14.63 -13.39
C GLY A 458 -29.79 15.96 -13.78
N GLY A 459 -28.46 15.97 -13.78
CA GLY A 459 -27.64 17.16 -14.08
C GLY A 459 -27.00 17.80 -12.84
N GLU A 460 -27.49 17.44 -11.66
CA GLU A 460 -26.91 17.85 -10.38
C GLU A 460 -25.81 16.88 -9.92
N TYR A 461 -24.95 17.34 -9.02
CA TYR A 461 -23.87 16.52 -8.48
C TYR A 461 -24.45 15.42 -7.58
N GLY A 462 -24.14 14.16 -7.85
CA GLY A 462 -24.74 13.02 -7.14
C GLY A 462 -26.11 12.62 -7.68
N ALA A 463 -26.51 13.04 -8.89
CA ALA A 463 -27.78 12.64 -9.49
C ALA A 463 -27.99 11.12 -9.51
N GLY A 464 -29.16 10.68 -9.03
CA GLY A 464 -29.50 9.27 -8.84
C GLY A 464 -30.54 9.08 -7.74
N HIS A 465 -31.06 7.86 -7.63
CA HIS A 465 -31.88 7.45 -6.49
C HIS A 465 -30.98 6.99 -5.34
N VAL A 466 -31.23 7.49 -4.13
CA VAL A 466 -30.49 7.13 -2.91
C VAL A 466 -31.46 6.52 -1.90
N GLU A 467 -31.14 5.35 -1.37
CA GLU A 467 -31.91 4.68 -0.32
C GLU A 467 -30.96 4.18 0.79
N ILE A 468 -31.37 4.25 2.06
CA ILE A 468 -30.60 3.67 3.16
C ILE A 468 -30.62 2.15 3.05
N TRP A 469 -29.44 1.56 2.83
CA TRP A 469 -29.25 0.12 2.74
C TRP A 469 -29.02 -0.52 4.11
N ASP A 470 -28.24 0.13 4.97
CA ASP A 470 -28.01 -0.29 6.36
C ASP A 470 -27.61 0.92 7.23
N HIS A 471 -27.84 0.83 8.53
CA HIS A 471 -27.50 1.85 9.50
C HIS A 471 -27.24 1.21 10.87
N GLY A 472 -26.48 1.89 11.72
CA GLY A 472 -26.18 1.40 13.07
C GLY A 472 -25.15 2.24 13.79
N THR A 473 -24.58 1.71 14.88
CA THR A 473 -23.49 2.36 15.63
C THR A 473 -22.15 1.71 15.31
N TYR A 474 -21.05 2.36 15.69
CA TYR A 474 -19.73 1.77 15.53
C TYR A 474 -18.76 2.14 16.65
N ASP A 475 -17.81 1.25 16.92
CA ASP A 475 -16.66 1.55 17.79
C ASP A 475 -15.44 1.95 16.95
N THR A 476 -14.76 3.02 17.36
CA THR A 476 -13.45 3.38 16.77
C THR A 476 -12.33 2.67 17.51
N GLU A 477 -11.64 1.73 16.85
CA GLU A 477 -10.42 1.14 17.40
C GLU A 477 -9.17 1.92 17.00
N LYS A 478 -9.15 2.44 15.76
CA LYS A 478 -8.03 3.20 15.21
C LYS A 478 -8.53 4.20 14.18
N TRP A 479 -8.05 5.44 14.27
CA TRP A 479 -8.34 6.46 13.27
C TRP A 479 -7.08 7.26 12.97
N ARG A 480 -6.52 7.05 11.79
CA ARG A 480 -5.35 7.77 11.26
C ARG A 480 -5.62 8.15 9.82
N GLU A 481 -4.91 9.15 9.31
CA GLU A 481 -5.11 9.63 7.93
C GLU A 481 -4.93 8.55 6.87
N SER A 482 -4.11 7.53 7.13
CA SER A 482 -3.82 6.44 6.20
C SER A 482 -4.55 5.13 6.51
N GLU A 483 -5.22 5.02 7.66
CA GLU A 483 -5.76 3.76 8.15
C GLU A 483 -6.81 3.99 9.24
N ILE A 484 -7.99 3.42 9.03
CA ILE A 484 -9.12 3.45 9.96
C ILE A 484 -9.52 2.01 10.27
N ILE A 485 -9.68 1.68 11.54
CA ILE A 485 -10.22 0.39 12.00
C ILE A 485 -11.42 0.68 12.90
N VAL A 486 -12.56 0.16 12.50
CA VAL A 486 -13.84 0.33 13.19
C VAL A 486 -14.54 -1.01 13.34
N ARG A 487 -15.38 -1.13 14.37
CA ARG A 487 -16.32 -2.23 14.52
C ARG A 487 -17.72 -1.73 14.26
N LEU A 488 -18.38 -2.28 13.26
CA LEU A 488 -19.73 -1.88 12.86
C LEU A 488 -20.77 -2.77 13.54
N HIS A 489 -21.85 -2.14 14.02
CA HIS A 489 -23.00 -2.76 14.65
C HIS A 489 -24.29 -2.37 13.90
N GLY A 490 -24.50 -2.91 12.69
CA GLY A 490 -25.70 -2.68 11.88
C GLY A 490 -26.64 -3.89 11.83
N GLU A 491 -27.76 -3.73 11.12
CA GLU A 491 -28.71 -4.81 10.89
C GLU A 491 -28.23 -5.79 9.81
N ARG A 492 -27.59 -5.27 8.76
CA ARG A 492 -27.11 -6.08 7.62
C ARG A 492 -25.61 -6.31 7.62
N ILE A 493 -24.83 -5.32 8.06
CA ILE A 493 -23.38 -5.37 8.18
C ILE A 493 -22.96 -5.24 9.63
N GLN A 494 -22.19 -6.23 10.06
CA GLN A 494 -21.57 -6.27 11.37
C GLN A 494 -20.14 -6.77 11.23
N GLY A 495 -19.30 -6.41 12.20
CA GLY A 495 -17.94 -6.92 12.31
C GLY A 495 -16.88 -5.83 12.22
N ARG A 496 -15.62 -6.26 12.24
CA ARG A 496 -14.47 -5.38 12.33
C ARG A 496 -13.93 -5.08 10.93
N TYR A 497 -13.96 -3.82 10.53
CA TYR A 497 -13.53 -3.36 9.22
C TYR A 497 -12.28 -2.50 9.31
N ALA A 498 -11.36 -2.74 8.38
CA ALA A 498 -10.22 -1.87 8.11
C ALA A 498 -10.42 -1.13 6.79
N LEU A 499 -10.30 0.19 6.82
CA LEU A 499 -10.17 1.06 5.66
C LEU A 499 -8.71 1.51 5.57
N ILE A 500 -8.04 1.18 4.46
CA ILE A 500 -6.61 1.49 4.26
C ILE A 500 -6.48 2.44 3.07
N LYS A 501 -5.88 3.62 3.25
CA LYS A 501 -5.69 4.61 2.19
C LYS A 501 -4.61 4.12 1.22
N THR A 502 -4.98 3.96 -0.05
CA THR A 502 -4.11 3.48 -1.14
C THR A 502 -3.79 4.56 -2.18
N GLY A 503 -4.48 5.70 -2.13
CA GLY A 503 -4.23 6.88 -2.96
C GLY A 503 -4.79 8.15 -2.33
N GLU A 504 -4.89 9.26 -3.08
CA GLU A 504 -5.45 10.51 -2.55
C GLU A 504 -6.89 10.33 -2.08
N LYS A 505 -7.73 9.72 -2.93
CA LYS A 505 -9.13 9.39 -2.64
C LYS A 505 -9.38 7.89 -2.55
N ASN A 506 -8.44 7.04 -2.94
CA ASN A 506 -8.68 5.60 -2.97
C ASN A 506 -8.34 4.95 -1.64
N TRP A 507 -9.24 4.10 -1.17
CA TRP A 507 -9.12 3.28 0.03
C TRP A 507 -9.50 1.83 -0.28
N LEU A 508 -8.99 0.92 0.54
CA LEU A 508 -9.35 -0.48 0.52
C LEU A 508 -10.15 -0.81 1.78
N ALA A 509 -11.39 -1.26 1.61
CA ALA A 509 -12.21 -1.80 2.70
C ALA A 509 -11.99 -3.31 2.81
N HIS A 510 -11.72 -3.77 4.03
CA HIS A 510 -11.44 -5.16 4.37
C HIS A 510 -12.19 -5.57 5.64
N LEU A 511 -12.85 -6.72 5.62
CA LEU A 511 -13.47 -7.34 6.79
C LEU A 511 -12.44 -8.23 7.48
N MET A 512 -12.08 -7.92 8.73
CA MET A 512 -11.08 -8.66 9.50
C MET A 512 -11.64 -10.00 10.00
N SER A 513 -10.76 -11.02 10.07
CA SER A 513 -11.15 -12.42 10.28
C SER A 513 -11.13 -12.91 11.74
N ASP A 514 -10.85 -12.06 12.73
CA ASP A 514 -10.32 -12.49 14.03
C ASP A 514 -11.34 -12.78 15.15
N GLU A 515 -12.66 -12.51 15.03
CA GLU A 515 -13.64 -12.76 16.12
C GLU A 515 -15.10 -13.04 15.63
N PRO A 516 -15.98 -13.67 16.46
CA PRO A 516 -17.12 -14.47 15.98
C PRO A 516 -18.28 -13.63 15.45
N ARG A 517 -18.98 -14.17 14.44
CA ARG A 517 -20.33 -13.73 14.07
C ARG A 517 -21.35 -14.27 15.08
N PRO A 518 -22.15 -13.42 15.74
CA PRO A 518 -23.55 -13.76 15.99
C PRO A 518 -24.44 -12.52 15.70
N ILE A 519 -25.67 -12.60 15.17
CA ILE A 519 -26.75 -13.59 15.27
C ILE A 519 -27.35 -13.76 13.87
N LEU A 520 -27.89 -14.95 13.57
CA LEU A 520 -28.70 -15.21 12.37
C LEU A 520 -29.75 -14.09 12.18
N PRO A 521 -30.06 -13.64 10.96
CA PRO A 521 -31.14 -12.68 10.75
C PRO A 521 -32.44 -13.18 11.39
N ASP A 522 -33.26 -12.29 11.94
CA ASP A 522 -34.56 -12.62 12.57
C ASP A 522 -35.51 -13.39 11.63
N SER A 523 -35.24 -13.37 10.32
CA SER A 523 -35.91 -14.23 9.35
C SER A 523 -35.71 -15.74 9.61
N LEU A 524 -34.72 -16.13 10.40
CA LEU A 524 -34.40 -17.52 10.75
C LEU A 524 -34.85 -17.91 12.17
N THR A 525 -35.26 -16.96 13.02
CA THR A 525 -35.93 -17.25 14.31
C THR A 525 -37.42 -17.56 14.10
N HIS A 526 -38.01 -17.07 13.02
CA HIS A 526 -39.41 -17.31 12.64
C HIS A 526 -39.58 -17.58 11.12
N PRO A 527 -39.31 -18.81 10.64
CA PRO A 527 -39.47 -19.13 9.22
C PRO A 527 -40.93 -18.94 8.79
N ARG A 528 -41.15 -18.13 7.75
CA ARG A 528 -42.46 -17.99 7.11
C ARG A 528 -42.59 -19.06 6.02
N PRO A 529 -43.73 -19.77 5.93
CA PRO A 529 -43.93 -20.75 4.87
C PRO A 529 -43.98 -20.05 3.50
N MET A 530 -43.17 -20.54 2.56
CA MET A 530 -43.22 -20.10 1.16
C MET A 530 -44.31 -20.88 0.40
N LEU A 531 -44.96 -20.21 -0.56
CA LEU A 531 -45.89 -20.87 -1.48
C LEU A 531 -45.13 -21.93 -2.29
N ALA A 532 -45.67 -23.15 -2.34
CA ALA A 532 -45.04 -24.27 -3.02
C ALA A 532 -44.85 -23.98 -4.52
N THR A 533 -43.61 -24.07 -4.99
CA THR A 533 -43.20 -24.07 -6.40
C THR A 533 -42.64 -25.44 -6.77
N ASP A 534 -42.71 -25.83 -8.03
CA ASP A 534 -42.30 -27.16 -8.52
C ASP A 534 -40.82 -27.24 -8.93
N GLU A 535 -39.96 -26.47 -8.26
CA GLU A 535 -38.53 -26.41 -8.61
C GLU A 535 -37.71 -27.57 -7.98
N PRO A 536 -36.69 -28.09 -8.69
CA PRO A 536 -35.78 -29.10 -8.14
C PRO A 536 -34.95 -28.56 -6.97
N VAL A 537 -34.97 -29.28 -5.84
CA VAL A 537 -34.23 -28.94 -4.61
C VAL A 537 -32.73 -28.81 -4.84
N ASP A 538 -32.19 -29.55 -5.81
CA ASP A 538 -30.76 -29.62 -6.15
C ASP A 538 -30.17 -28.27 -6.63
N ARG A 539 -31.03 -27.28 -6.91
CA ARG A 539 -30.62 -25.92 -7.34
C ARG A 539 -30.67 -24.88 -6.21
N LEU A 540 -31.07 -25.26 -5.00
CA LEU A 540 -31.22 -24.36 -3.86
C LEU A 540 -29.97 -24.41 -2.97
N ASP A 541 -29.42 -23.23 -2.62
CA ASP A 541 -28.25 -23.10 -1.73
C ASP A 541 -28.68 -23.16 -0.26
N GLY A 542 -27.97 -23.94 0.56
CA GLY A 542 -28.19 -24.03 2.01
C GLY A 542 -27.85 -22.75 2.79
N ARG A 543 -27.35 -21.71 2.11
CA ARG A 543 -27.22 -20.35 2.67
C ARG A 543 -28.54 -19.57 2.73
N ASP A 544 -29.47 -19.85 1.80
CA ASP A 544 -30.72 -19.11 1.64
C ASP A 544 -31.97 -19.94 2.03
N TRP A 545 -31.82 -21.26 2.21
CA TRP A 545 -32.93 -22.19 2.39
C TRP A 545 -32.71 -23.14 3.57
N ALA A 546 -33.75 -23.31 4.40
CA ALA A 546 -33.83 -24.33 5.44
C ALA A 546 -34.93 -25.34 5.08
N PHE A 547 -34.61 -26.64 5.11
CA PHE A 547 -35.56 -27.71 4.82
C PHE A 547 -35.98 -28.40 6.11
N GLU A 548 -37.29 -28.52 6.34
CA GLU A 548 -37.83 -29.32 7.43
C GLU A 548 -37.93 -30.78 6.96
N GLY A 549 -37.30 -31.70 7.70
CA GLY A 549 -37.29 -33.13 7.42
C GLY A 549 -37.85 -33.94 8.57
#